data_AF-A0A445JQT7-F1
#
_entry.id   AF-A0A445JQT7-F1
#
_cell.length_a   1.000
_cell.length_b   1.000
_cell.length_c   1.000
_cell.angle_alpha   90.00
_cell.angle_beta   90.00
_cell.angle_gamma   90.00
#
_symmetry.space_group_name_H-M   'P 1'
#
loop_
_entity.id
_entity.type
_entity.pdbx_description
1 polymer ?
#
loop_
_entity_poly.entity_id
_entity_poly.type
_entity_poly.pdbx_seq_one_letter_code
_entity_poly.pdbx_strand_id
1 'polypeptide(L)'
;MMEDLKWAALEKLPTYNRLRKGLLTTSRGVANEIDIADLGFQERQKLLNRLVMINVVEEDNEKFLLKLKERIDRFGIDMPTIEVRYEHLNVEAEAYVGSRALPTFLNFLTNK
;
A
#
# COMPACT_ATOMS: atom_id res chain seq x y z
N MET A 1 -2.63 17.76 18.03
CA MET A 1 -3.53 18.84 18.52
C MET A 1 -3.74 19.96 17.50
N MET A 2 -2.71 20.70 17.06
CA MET A 2 -2.93 21.81 16.09
C MET A 2 -3.12 21.31 14.64
N GLU A 3 -2.49 20.19 14.28
CA GLU A 3 -2.64 19.56 12.97
C GLU A 3 -4.01 18.92 12.78
N ASP A 4 -4.52 18.21 13.80
CA ASP A 4 -5.85 17.58 13.78
C ASP A 4 -6.98 18.61 13.57
N LEU A 5 -6.83 19.81 14.14
CA LEU A 5 -7.78 20.91 13.94
C LEU A 5 -7.75 21.44 12.51
N LYS A 6 -6.59 21.47 11.86
CA LYS A 6 -6.45 21.86 10.45
C LYS A 6 -7.03 20.80 9.52
N TRP A 7 -6.83 19.52 9.82
CA TRP A 7 -7.48 18.42 9.09
C TRP A 7 -9.01 18.48 9.21
N ALA A 8 -9.53 18.70 10.42
CA ALA A 8 -10.97 18.85 10.64
C ALA A 8 -11.57 20.07 9.91
N ALA A 9 -10.79 21.14 9.72
CA ALA A 9 -11.21 22.30 8.94
C ALA A 9 -11.30 21.97 7.44
N LEU A 10 -10.34 21.19 6.90
CA LEU A 10 -10.36 20.74 5.50
C LEU A 10 -11.50 19.77 5.20
N GLU A 11 -11.83 18.87 6.12
CA GLU A 11 -12.92 17.90 5.94
C GLU A 11 -14.29 18.56 5.85
N LYS A 12 -14.46 19.72 6.51
CA LYS A 12 -15.67 20.55 6.48
C LYS A 12 -15.83 21.37 5.20
N LEU A 13 -14.83 21.38 4.31
CA LEU A 13 -14.93 22.11 3.04
C LEU A 13 -15.91 21.43 2.07
N PRO A 14 -16.55 22.21 1.17
CA PRO A 14 -17.30 21.66 0.05
C PRO A 14 -16.43 20.71 -0.79
N THR A 15 -17.03 19.68 -1.39
CA THR A 15 -16.34 18.60 -2.12
C THR A 15 -15.27 19.10 -3.09
N TYR A 16 -15.56 20.18 -3.83
CA TYR A 16 -14.62 20.78 -4.77
C TYR A 16 -13.34 21.31 -4.09
N ASN A 17 -13.50 22.07 -3.00
CA ASN A 17 -12.38 22.67 -2.28
C ASN A 17 -11.57 21.59 -1.54
N ARG A 18 -12.24 20.55 -1.03
CA ARG A 18 -11.58 19.42 -0.37
C ARG A 18 -10.68 18.62 -1.31
N LEU A 19 -11.02 18.52 -2.60
CA LEU A 19 -10.18 17.84 -3.59
C LEU A 19 -8.94 18.64 -4.00
N ARG A 20 -8.99 19.96 -3.86
CA ARG A 20 -7.90 20.86 -4.26
C ARG A 20 -6.99 21.24 -3.12
N LYS A 21 -7.47 21.22 -1.89
CA LYS A 21 -6.70 21.66 -0.73
C LYS A 21 -6.18 20.51 0.10
N GLY A 22 -4.93 20.60 0.52
CA GLY A 22 -4.27 19.60 1.36
C GLY A 22 -3.38 20.24 2.41
N LEU A 23 -2.89 19.44 3.36
CA LEU A 23 -1.86 19.85 4.30
C LEU A 23 -0.50 19.32 3.85
N LEU A 24 0.47 20.22 3.76
CA LEU A 24 1.86 19.89 3.51
C LEU A 24 2.71 20.17 4.75
N THR A 25 3.28 19.11 5.30
CA THR A 25 4.23 19.19 6.41
C THR A 25 5.61 19.54 5.87
N THR A 26 6.10 20.72 6.26
CA THR A 26 7.45 21.21 5.96
C THR A 26 8.50 20.49 6.81
N SER A 27 9.78 20.59 6.45
CA SER A 27 10.89 19.99 7.21
C SER A 27 11.00 20.45 8.66
N ARG A 28 10.31 21.54 9.02
CA ARG A 28 10.22 22.07 10.39
C ARG A 28 9.04 21.48 11.19
N GLY A 29 8.33 20.48 10.66
CA GLY A 29 7.18 19.84 11.31
C GLY A 29 5.90 20.69 11.30
N VAL A 30 5.88 21.82 10.58
CA VAL A 30 4.71 22.67 10.46
C VAL A 30 3.88 22.25 9.24
N ALA A 31 2.63 21.86 9.49
CA ALA A 31 1.63 21.56 8.48
C ALA A 31 0.96 22.85 7.98
N ASN A 32 1.15 23.17 6.69
CA ASN A 32 0.56 24.34 6.03
C ASN A 32 -0.50 23.89 5.03
N GLU A 33 -1.61 24.64 4.95
CA GLU A 33 -2.63 24.45 3.93
C GLU A 33 -2.06 24.87 2.57
N ILE A 34 -2.20 24.01 1.57
CA ILE A 34 -1.74 24.24 0.20
C ILE A 34 -2.90 24.00 -0.78
N ASP A 35 -2.91 24.75 -1.88
CA ASP A 35 -3.70 24.40 -3.06
C ASP A 35 -2.84 23.51 -3.97
N ILE A 36 -3.30 22.29 -4.21
CA ILE A 36 -2.64 21.27 -5.03
C ILE A 36 -2.55 21.71 -6.50
N ALA A 37 -3.51 22.52 -6.96
CA ALA A 37 -3.52 23.03 -8.33
C ALA A 37 -2.36 24.01 -8.56
N ASP A 38 -2.06 24.84 -7.57
CA ASP A 38 -1.08 25.93 -7.63
C ASP A 38 0.38 25.48 -7.39
N LEU A 39 0.61 24.20 -7.06
CA LEU A 39 1.95 23.68 -6.85
C LEU A 39 2.83 23.79 -8.11
N GLY A 40 4.06 24.27 -7.96
CA GLY A 40 5.03 24.27 -9.06
C GLY A 40 5.44 22.85 -9.47
N PHE A 41 5.99 22.67 -10.69
CA PHE A 41 6.48 21.35 -11.15
C PHE A 41 7.53 20.75 -10.19
N GLN A 42 8.46 21.58 -9.70
CA GLN A 42 9.51 21.16 -8.76
C GLN A 42 8.93 20.74 -7.39
N GLU A 43 7.89 21.44 -6.92
CA GLU A 43 7.22 21.10 -5.66
C GLU A 43 6.42 19.81 -5.80
N ARG A 44 5.68 19.64 -6.90
CA ARG A 44 4.99 18.38 -7.23
C ARG A 44 5.98 17.21 -7.30
N GLN A 45 7.11 17.37 -7.97
CA GLN A 45 8.13 16.32 -8.06
C GLN A 45 8.73 15.99 -6.68
N LYS A 46 9.00 17.00 -5.84
CA LYS A 46 9.49 16.79 -4.47
C LYS A 46 8.47 16.09 -3.58
N LEU A 47 7.18 16.40 -3.74
CA LEU A 47 6.09 15.72 -3.05
C LEU A 47 5.97 14.26 -3.46
N LEU A 48 5.99 13.99 -4.77
CA LEU A 48 5.97 12.63 -5.30
C LEU A 48 7.19 11.84 -4.83
N ASN A 49 8.39 12.41 -4.88
CA ASN A 49 9.59 11.74 -4.38
C ASN A 49 9.52 11.46 -2.88
N ARG A 50 9.00 12.38 -2.07
CA ARG A 50 8.75 12.13 -0.64
C ARG A 50 7.72 11.03 -0.43
N LEU A 51 6.62 11.05 -1.17
CA LEU A 51 5.58 10.03 -1.07
C LEU A 51 6.08 8.66 -1.53
N VAL A 52 6.80 8.59 -2.64
CA VAL A 52 7.39 7.35 -3.17
C VAL A 52 8.48 6.81 -2.24
N MET A 53 9.28 7.68 -1.60
CA MET A 53 10.25 7.25 -0.58
C MET A 53 9.59 6.87 0.76
N ILE A 54 8.48 7.49 1.14
CA ILE A 54 7.65 7.07 2.30
C ILE A 54 6.93 5.76 1.97
N ASN A 55 6.56 5.54 0.71
CA ASN A 55 5.90 4.35 0.20
C ASN A 55 6.88 3.20 -0.13
N VAL A 56 8.15 3.24 0.29
CA VAL A 56 9.01 2.04 0.31
C VAL A 56 8.40 1.06 1.32
N VAL A 57 7.76 -0.06 1.00
CA VAL A 57 7.04 -0.62 -0.15
C VAL A 57 6.38 -1.94 0.33
N GLU A 58 6.79 -2.50 1.47
CA GLU A 58 6.34 -3.84 1.91
C GLU A 58 5.38 -3.82 3.12
N GLU A 59 5.65 -3.05 4.17
CA GLU A 59 4.94 -3.21 5.45
C GLU A 59 3.50 -2.65 5.45
N ASP A 60 3.24 -1.56 4.74
CA ASP A 60 1.90 -0.93 4.73
C ASP A 60 0.96 -1.53 3.69
N ASN A 61 1.49 -2.12 2.63
CA ASN A 61 0.69 -2.73 1.57
C ASN A 61 0.01 -4.01 2.04
N GLU A 62 0.73 -4.86 2.78
CA GLU A 62 0.14 -6.08 3.36
C GLU A 62 -1.06 -5.73 4.27
N LYS A 63 -0.86 -4.78 5.18
CA LYS A 63 -1.89 -4.32 6.12
C LYS A 63 -3.08 -3.67 5.41
N PHE A 64 -2.82 -2.92 4.35
CA PHE A 64 -3.85 -2.33 3.50
C PHE A 64 -4.69 -3.41 2.79
N LEU A 65 -4.03 -4.37 2.15
CA LEU A 65 -4.67 -5.48 1.44
C LEU A 65 -5.48 -6.36 2.40
N LEU A 66 -4.97 -6.61 3.61
CA LEU A 66 -5.69 -7.36 4.65
C LEU A 66 -6.99 -6.66 5.06
N LYS A 67 -6.94 -5.35 5.32
CA LYS A 67 -8.14 -4.56 5.66
C LYS A 67 -9.14 -4.48 4.50
N LEU A 68 -8.65 -4.46 3.27
CA LEU A 68 -9.50 -4.49 2.09
C LEU A 68 -10.24 -5.83 2.00
N LYS A 69 -9.51 -6.94 2.19
CA LYS A 69 -10.08 -8.29 2.26
C LYS A 69 -11.14 -8.41 3.36
N GLU A 70 -10.85 -7.98 4.59
CA GLU A 70 -11.81 -8.00 5.71
C GLU A 70 -13.08 -7.18 5.45
N ARG A 71 -12.99 -6.11 4.63
CA ARG A 71 -14.17 -5.34 4.23
C ARG A 71 -15.00 -6.12 3.21
N ILE A 72 -14.36 -6.65 2.18
CA ILE A 72 -15.01 -7.44 1.14
C ILE A 72 -15.73 -8.66 1.76
N ASP A 73 -15.04 -9.39 2.64
CA ASP A 73 -15.58 -10.58 3.34
C ASP A 73 -16.79 -10.21 4.22
N ARG A 74 -16.73 -9.08 4.94
CA ARG A 74 -17.86 -8.61 5.78
C ARG A 74 -19.10 -8.25 4.99
N PHE A 75 -18.95 -7.76 3.76
CA PHE A 75 -20.08 -7.38 2.92
C PHE A 75 -20.55 -8.52 2.00
N GLY A 76 -19.96 -9.72 2.11
CA GLY A 76 -20.35 -10.90 1.33
C GLY A 76 -20.20 -10.71 -0.17
N ILE A 77 -19.27 -9.84 -0.60
CA ILE A 77 -18.99 -9.61 -2.00
C ILE A 77 -18.13 -10.77 -2.49
N ASP A 78 -18.64 -11.57 -3.43
CA ASP A 78 -17.85 -12.60 -4.08
C ASP A 78 -16.69 -11.94 -4.84
N MET A 79 -15.47 -12.22 -4.37
CA MET A 79 -14.26 -11.78 -5.05
C MET A 79 -14.17 -12.49 -6.40
N PRO A 80 -14.03 -11.74 -7.51
CA PRO A 80 -13.81 -12.37 -8.80
C PRO A 80 -12.56 -13.22 -8.72
N THR A 81 -12.67 -14.50 -9.07
CA THR A 81 -11.55 -15.42 -9.07
C THR A 81 -10.56 -14.96 -10.14
N ILE A 82 -9.39 -14.45 -9.72
CA ILE A 82 -8.31 -14.10 -10.63
C ILE A 82 -7.46 -15.36 -10.82
N GLU A 83 -7.47 -15.92 -12.03
CA GLU A 83 -6.58 -17.01 -12.41
C GLU A 83 -5.22 -16.44 -12.81
N VAL A 84 -4.17 -16.77 -12.06
CA VAL A 84 -2.80 -16.39 -12.41
C VAL A 84 -2.12 -17.60 -13.05
N ARG A 85 -1.82 -17.50 -14.35
CA ARG A 85 -1.12 -18.53 -15.12
C ARG A 85 0.33 -18.11 -15.31
N TYR A 86 1.26 -19.00 -14.99
CA TYR A 86 2.69 -18.81 -15.24
C TYR A 86 3.12 -19.72 -16.38
N GLU A 87 3.81 -19.16 -17.37
CA GLU A 87 4.53 -19.94 -18.38
C GLU A 87 6.01 -19.95 -18.04
N HIS A 88 6.65 -21.12 -18.12
CA HIS A 88 8.09 -21.32 -17.87
C HIS A 88 8.56 -20.98 -16.44
N LEU A 89 7.74 -21.24 -15.42
CA LEU A 89 8.16 -21.11 -14.03
C LEU A 89 9.25 -22.14 -13.71
N ASN A 90 10.48 -21.67 -13.45
CA ASN A 90 11.54 -22.51 -12.92
C ASN A 90 11.56 -22.41 -11.39
N VAL A 91 11.42 -23.54 -10.71
CA VAL A 91 11.44 -23.60 -9.24
C VAL A 91 12.67 -24.39 -8.82
N GLU A 92 13.60 -23.72 -8.14
CA GLU A 92 14.77 -24.35 -7.55
C GLU A 92 14.54 -24.55 -6.05
N ALA A 93 14.81 -25.75 -5.55
CA ALA A 93 14.71 -26.09 -4.14
C ALA A 93 15.92 -26.93 -3.73
N GLU A 94 16.60 -26.54 -2.65
CA GLU A 94 17.65 -27.35 -2.03
C GLU A 94 17.00 -28.37 -1.08
N ALA A 95 17.03 -29.65 -1.46
CA ALA A 95 16.49 -30.73 -0.64
C ALA A 95 17.63 -31.59 -0.05
N TYR A 96 17.64 -31.74 1.28
CA TYR A 96 18.51 -32.71 1.95
C TYR A 96 17.98 -34.13 1.70
N VAL A 97 18.74 -34.95 0.97
CA VAL A 97 18.36 -36.33 0.66
C VAL A 97 18.54 -37.23 1.91
N GLY A 98 17.50 -37.30 2.74
CA GLY A 98 17.25 -38.44 3.62
C GLY A 98 16.52 -39.56 2.85
N SER A 99 16.58 -40.80 3.33
CA SER A 99 16.12 -42.03 2.64
C SER A 99 14.60 -42.13 2.33
N ARG A 100 13.84 -41.04 2.36
CA ARG A 100 12.40 -41.05 2.11
C ARG A 100 11.95 -39.88 1.22
N ALA A 101 11.35 -40.29 0.10
CA ALA A 101 10.53 -39.55 -0.88
C ALA A 101 11.20 -38.44 -1.70
N LEU A 102 10.91 -38.46 -3.01
CA LEU A 102 11.29 -37.41 -3.97
C LEU A 102 10.75 -36.05 -3.51
N PRO A 103 11.51 -34.95 -3.69
CA PRO A 103 11.01 -33.62 -3.38
C PRO A 103 9.84 -33.28 -4.31
N THR A 104 8.65 -33.19 -3.73
CA THR A 104 7.44 -32.68 -4.38
C THR A 104 6.99 -31.44 -3.62
N PHE A 105 6.21 -30.56 -4.27
CA PHE A 105 5.67 -29.35 -3.62
C PHE A 105 4.95 -29.65 -2.30
N LEU A 106 4.25 -30.77 -2.23
CA LEU A 106 3.59 -31.24 -1.01
C LEU A 106 4.61 -31.63 0.08
N ASN A 107 5.66 -32.36 -0.28
CA ASN A 107 6.70 -32.79 0.66
C ASN A 107 7.52 -31.61 1.21
N PHE A 108 7.74 -30.54 0.44
CA PHE A 108 8.42 -29.33 0.92
C PHE A 108 7.59 -28.59 1.97
N LEU A 109 6.28 -28.47 1.76
CA LEU A 109 5.40 -27.80 2.72
C LEU A 109 5.16 -28.61 4.01
N THR A 110 5.37 -29.93 3.97
CA THR A 110 5.10 -30.82 5.11
C THR A 110 6.33 -31.32 5.87
N ASN A 111 7.54 -31.14 5.34
CA ASN A 111 8.77 -31.35 6.12
C ASN A 111 9.14 -30.07 6.87
N LYS A 112 9.06 -30.11 8.20
CA LYS A 112 9.70 -29.15 9.11
C LYS A 112 11.10 -29.61 9.49
#